data_AF-A0A2N2MXE7-F1
#
_entry.id   AF-A0A2N2MXE7-F1
#
_cell.length_a   1.000
_cell.length_b   1.000
_cell.length_c   1.000
_cell.angle_alpha   90.00
_cell.angle_beta   90.00
_cell.angle_gamma   90.00
#
_symmetry.space_group_name_H-M   'P 1'
#
loop_
_entity.id
_entity.type
_entity.pdbx_description
1 polymer ?
#
loop_
_entity_poly.entity_id
_entity_poly.type
_entity_poly.pdbx_seq_one_letter_code
_entity_poly.pdbx_strand_id
1 'polypeptide(L)'
;MMEFINDFLYQYKYVSKLAYGLLFFSLGFSVFLHSRNFSRLILAKSLPWLGGFGLLTALYEWLEVVIPLQTLVHGLSDQTVLLIFQQLILGLSLSSLFQFGIELLRPFSSQYRWVRLVPTFILIIWLFGPFIIGFSLIPDIKDWVSFTAGTAARFICLPASVIATVGLIHQQRRQIKPMKLPFIDTMVRFAAGGLAAY
;
A
#
# COMPACT_ATOMS: atom_id res chain seq x y z
N MET A 1 5.78 -32.27 -5.55
CA MET A 1 5.79 -31.00 -6.33
C MET A 1 5.44 -29.81 -5.45
N MET A 2 4.36 -29.86 -4.65
CA MET A 2 4.04 -28.81 -3.65
C MET A 2 5.14 -28.58 -2.60
N GLU A 3 5.75 -29.64 -2.07
CA GLU A 3 6.84 -29.50 -1.06
C GLU A 3 8.09 -28.82 -1.65
N PHE A 4 8.52 -29.23 -2.84
CA PHE A 4 9.66 -28.61 -3.53
C PHE A 4 9.48 -27.11 -3.78
N ILE A 5 8.26 -26.68 -4.14
CA ILE A 5 7.95 -25.26 -4.36
C ILE A 5 7.99 -24.50 -3.03
N ASN A 6 7.44 -25.07 -1.96
CA ASN A 6 7.50 -24.44 -0.64
C ASN A 6 8.95 -24.30 -0.16
N ASP A 7 9.76 -25.35 -0.26
CA ASP A 7 11.16 -25.32 0.16
C ASP A 7 11.97 -24.27 -0.60
N PHE A 8 11.77 -24.18 -1.92
CA PHE A 8 12.38 -23.13 -2.74
C PHE A 8 11.95 -21.73 -2.29
N LEU A 9 10.66 -21.50 -2.05
CA LEU A 9 10.14 -20.20 -1.60
C LEU A 9 10.65 -19.84 -0.20
N TYR A 10 10.79 -20.81 0.70
CA TYR A 10 11.39 -20.59 2.02
C TYR A 10 12.86 -20.20 1.92
N GLN A 11 13.61 -20.88 1.06
CA GLN A 11 15.05 -20.63 0.88
C GLN A 11 15.32 -19.24 0.30
N TYR A 12 14.48 -18.75 -0.61
CA TYR A 12 14.67 -17.45 -1.28
C TYR A 12 13.74 -16.34 -0.78
N LYS A 13 13.02 -16.54 0.33
CA LYS A 13 12.04 -15.59 0.88
C LYS A 13 12.55 -14.15 1.01
N TYR A 14 13.78 -13.96 1.48
CA TYR A 14 14.35 -12.62 1.65
C TYR A 14 14.69 -11.97 0.31
N VAL A 15 15.21 -12.76 -0.65
CA VAL A 15 15.52 -12.28 -2.00
C VAL A 15 14.24 -11.89 -2.74
N SER A 16 13.18 -12.68 -2.62
CA SER A 16 11.89 -12.37 -3.22
C SER A 16 11.28 -11.09 -2.65
N LYS A 17 11.33 -10.89 -1.32
CA LYS A 17 10.86 -9.66 -0.67
C LYS A 17 11.66 -8.43 -1.08
N LEU A 18 12.98 -8.58 -1.21
CA LEU A 18 13.85 -7.49 -1.65
C LEU A 18 13.57 -7.10 -3.11
N ALA A 19 13.38 -8.08 -3.99
CA ALA A 19 12.98 -7.87 -5.38
C ALA A 19 11.58 -7.23 -5.48
N TYR A 20 10.62 -7.70 -4.68
CA TYR A 20 9.28 -7.13 -4.60
C TYR A 20 9.33 -5.66 -4.14
N GLY A 21 10.10 -5.36 -3.09
CA GLY A 21 10.35 -3.98 -2.67
C GLY A 21 10.96 -3.11 -3.77
N LEU A 22 11.90 -3.63 -4.56
CA LEU A 22 12.47 -2.91 -5.71
C LEU A 22 11.44 -2.60 -6.81
N LEU A 23 10.52 -3.54 -7.10
CA LEU A 23 9.44 -3.31 -8.07
C LEU A 23 8.54 -2.16 -7.62
N PHE A 24 8.11 -2.18 -6.36
CA PHE A 24 7.28 -1.11 -5.79
C PHE A 24 8.02 0.22 -5.69
N PHE A 25 9.31 0.20 -5.37
CA PHE A 25 10.15 1.39 -5.35
C PHE A 25 10.26 2.01 -6.74
N SER A 26 10.56 1.21 -7.76
CA SER A 26 10.67 1.66 -9.16
C SER A 26 9.35 2.24 -9.66
N LEU A 27 8.22 1.56 -9.37
CA LEU A 27 6.88 2.07 -9.67
C LEU A 27 6.61 3.41 -8.98
N GLY A 28 6.80 3.45 -7.66
CA GLY A 28 6.54 4.64 -6.84
C GLY A 28 7.37 5.84 -7.31
N PHE A 29 8.65 5.61 -7.56
CA PHE A 29 9.59 6.61 -8.02
C PHE A 29 9.25 7.12 -9.44
N SER A 30 8.94 6.22 -10.37
CA SER A 30 8.54 6.57 -11.74
C SER A 30 7.28 7.44 -11.76
N VAL A 31 6.29 7.08 -10.94
CA VAL A 31 5.04 7.85 -10.78
C VAL A 31 5.30 9.24 -10.21
N PHE A 32 6.18 9.38 -9.21
CA PHE A 32 6.56 10.68 -8.66
C PHE A 32 7.23 11.59 -9.68
N LEU A 33 8.11 11.04 -10.52
CA LEU A 33 8.76 11.79 -11.59
C LEU A 33 7.76 12.27 -12.64
N HIS A 34 6.82 11.42 -13.04
CA HIS A 34 5.79 11.76 -14.03
C HIS A 34 4.72 12.73 -13.52
N SER A 35 4.45 12.73 -12.21
CA SER A 35 3.41 13.58 -11.63
C SER A 35 3.71 15.09 -11.71
N ARG A 36 4.97 15.50 -11.92
CA ARG A 36 5.36 16.92 -11.96
C ARG A 36 4.97 17.62 -13.27
N ASN A 37 4.60 16.87 -14.30
CA ASN A 37 4.18 17.46 -15.57
C ASN A 37 2.69 17.80 -15.53
N PHE A 38 2.37 19.10 -15.66
CA PHE A 38 1.03 19.70 -15.58
C PHE A 38 0.01 19.03 -16.51
N SER A 39 -0.60 17.93 -16.08
CA SER A 39 -1.67 17.25 -16.80
C SER A 39 -3.01 17.59 -16.18
N ARG A 40 -3.97 18.00 -17.03
CA ARG A 40 -5.34 18.38 -16.61
C ARG A 40 -6.20 17.18 -16.21
N LEU A 41 -5.69 15.96 -16.34
CA LEU A 41 -6.40 14.74 -16.01
C LEU A 41 -6.44 14.53 -14.50
N ILE A 42 -7.63 14.24 -13.96
CA ILE A 42 -7.82 13.92 -12.54
C ILE A 42 -6.91 12.76 -12.10
N LEU A 43 -6.61 11.84 -13.03
CA LEU A 43 -5.76 10.67 -12.82
C LEU A 43 -4.36 11.13 -12.43
N ALA A 44 -3.77 12.00 -13.26
CA ALA A 44 -2.43 12.56 -13.05
C ALA A 44 -2.31 13.34 -11.73
N LYS A 45 -3.40 13.93 -11.25
CA LYS A 45 -3.42 14.64 -9.96
C LYS A 45 -3.40 13.69 -8.76
N SER A 46 -3.99 12.50 -8.90
CA SER A 46 -4.03 11.47 -7.86
C SER A 46 -2.77 10.58 -7.84
N LEU A 47 -1.99 10.56 -8.93
CA LEU A 47 -0.77 9.77 -9.08
C LEU A 47 0.25 9.90 -7.93
N PRO A 48 0.50 11.07 -7.32
CA PRO A 48 1.38 11.18 -6.15
C PRO A 48 1.03 10.23 -5.01
N TRP A 49 -0.25 9.98 -4.75
CA TRP A 49 -0.69 9.07 -3.69
C TRP A 49 -0.35 7.61 -4.01
N LEU A 50 -0.51 7.21 -5.27
CA LEU A 50 -0.08 5.90 -5.74
C LEU A 50 1.46 5.78 -5.70
N GLY A 51 2.17 6.85 -6.03
CA GLY A 51 3.62 6.95 -5.89
C GLY A 51 4.08 6.74 -4.44
N GLY A 52 3.41 7.43 -3.50
CA GLY A 52 3.64 7.30 -2.07
C GLY A 52 3.39 5.88 -1.55
N PHE A 53 2.27 5.27 -1.96
CA PHE A 53 1.99 3.85 -1.69
C PHE A 53 3.14 2.95 -2.16
N GLY A 54 3.63 3.12 -3.39
CA GLY A 54 4.74 2.33 -3.91
C GLY A 54 6.02 2.44 -3.08
N LEU A 55 6.42 3.66 -2.73
CA LEU A 55 7.62 3.88 -1.91
C LEU A 55 7.47 3.34 -0.48
N LEU A 56 6.32 3.54 0.16
CA LEU A 56 6.07 3.07 1.51
C LEU A 56 5.99 1.54 1.57
N THR A 57 5.36 0.90 0.60
CA THR A 57 5.35 -0.56 0.48
C THR A 57 6.76 -1.11 0.27
N ALA A 58 7.58 -0.47 -0.57
CA ALA A 58 8.97 -0.87 -0.74
C ALA A 58 9.77 -0.81 0.58
N LEU A 59 9.60 0.29 1.34
CA LEU A 59 10.22 0.42 2.66
C LEU A 59 9.73 -0.64 3.65
N TYR A 60 8.43 -0.93 3.66
CA TYR A 60 7.86 -1.99 4.51
C TYR A 60 8.49 -3.36 4.22
N GLU A 61 8.59 -3.74 2.95
CA GLU A 61 9.16 -5.01 2.50
C GLU A 61 10.65 -5.11 2.81
N TRP A 62 11.40 -4.02 2.64
CA TRP A 62 12.80 -3.98 3.02
C TRP A 62 13.00 -4.09 4.54
N LEU A 63 12.13 -3.46 5.35
CA LEU A 63 12.18 -3.61 6.80
C LEU A 63 11.92 -5.04 7.26
N GLU A 64 11.06 -5.81 6.58
CA GLU A 64 10.89 -7.25 6.86
C GLU A 64 12.17 -8.07 6.63
N VAL A 65 13.08 -7.60 5.78
CA VAL A 65 14.39 -8.23 5.54
C VAL A 65 15.44 -7.70 6.51
N VAL A 66 15.47 -6.39 6.76
CA VAL A 66 16.50 -5.73 7.59
C VAL A 66 16.34 -6.04 9.08
N ILE A 67 15.11 -6.07 9.61
CA ILE A 67 14.86 -6.27 11.05
C ILE A 67 15.44 -7.60 11.54
N PRO A 68 15.18 -8.76 10.91
CA PRO A 68 15.80 -10.02 11.32
C PRO A 68 17.33 -10.00 11.24
N LEU A 69 17.90 -9.37 10.20
CA LEU A 69 19.35 -9.25 10.05
C LEU A 69 19.98 -8.42 11.18
N GLN A 70 19.32 -7.32 11.56
CA GLN A 70 19.80 -6.49 12.67
C GLN A 70 19.71 -7.20 14.01
N THR A 71 18.66 -8.01 14.24
CA THR A 71 18.53 -8.82 15.47
C THR A 71 19.64 -9.85 15.62
N LEU A 72 20.17 -10.39 14.51
CA LEU A 72 21.33 -11.29 14.55
C LEU A 72 22.61 -10.58 15.02
N VAL A 73 22.76 -9.29 14.72
CA VAL A 73 24.01 -8.54 14.95
C VAL A 73 23.99 -7.78 16.28
N HIS A 74 22.86 -7.17 16.66
CA HIS A 74 22.76 -6.26 17.81
C HIS A 74 21.87 -6.79 18.95
N GLY A 75 21.32 -8.01 18.82
CA GLY A 75 20.43 -8.60 19.81
C GLY A 75 19.00 -8.02 19.80
N LEU A 76 18.21 -8.36 20.83
CA LEU A 76 16.76 -8.13 20.88
C LEU A 76 16.34 -6.71 21.36
N SER A 77 17.26 -5.93 21.93
CA SER A 77 16.89 -4.72 22.69
C SER A 77 16.31 -3.59 21.83
N ASP A 78 16.69 -3.49 20.55
CA ASP A 78 16.21 -2.46 19.61
C ASP A 78 15.07 -2.95 18.69
N GLN A 79 14.70 -4.22 18.77
CA GLN A 79 13.76 -4.83 17.81
C GLN A 79 12.36 -4.20 17.87
N THR A 80 11.87 -3.88 19.07
CA THR A 80 10.51 -3.37 19.29
C THR A 80 10.27 -2.03 18.59
N VAL A 81 11.24 -1.11 18.65
CA VAL A 81 11.10 0.22 18.03
C VAL A 81 11.02 0.10 16.52
N LEU A 82 11.85 -0.77 15.92
CA LEU A 82 11.83 -1.01 14.48
C LEU A 82 10.54 -1.69 14.02
N LEU A 83 10.00 -2.64 14.80
CA LEU A 83 8.72 -3.29 14.50
C LEU A 83 7.56 -2.29 14.57
N ILE A 84 7.55 -1.40 15.56
CA ILE A 84 6.56 -0.32 15.65
C ILE A 84 6.64 0.58 14.41
N PHE A 85 7.86 1.03 14.06
CA PHE A 85 8.09 1.86 12.90
C PHE A 85 7.63 1.19 11.58
N GLN A 86 7.89 -0.11 11.45
CA GLN A 86 7.43 -0.91 10.34
C GLN A 86 5.90 -0.94 10.23
N GLN A 87 5.18 -1.13 11.34
CA GLN A 87 3.72 -1.10 11.33
C GLN A 87 3.14 0.27 10.96
N LEU A 88 3.81 1.35 11.36
CA LEU A 88 3.44 2.71 10.93
C LEU A 88 3.57 2.89 9.42
N ILE A 89 4.66 2.39 8.83
CA ILE A 89 4.87 2.44 7.37
C ILE A 89 3.79 1.64 6.65
N LEU A 90 3.42 0.45 7.14
CA LEU A 90 2.33 -0.34 6.57
C LEU A 90 1.01 0.44 6.55
N GLY A 91 0.62 1.02 7.69
CA GLY A 91 -0.61 1.80 7.81
C GLY A 91 -0.61 3.03 6.90
N LEU A 92 0.51 3.76 6.84
CA LEU A 92 0.70 4.90 5.94
C LEU A 92 0.61 4.48 4.46
N SER A 93 1.19 3.34 4.11
CA SER A 93 1.14 2.81 2.74
C SER A 93 -0.31 2.53 2.32
N LEU A 94 -1.04 1.71 3.08
CA LEU A 94 -2.42 1.35 2.79
C LEU A 94 -3.35 2.57 2.76
N SER A 95 -3.09 3.56 3.61
CA SER A 95 -3.87 4.80 3.62
C SER A 95 -3.58 5.68 2.41
N SER A 96 -2.35 5.67 1.89
CA SER A 96 -2.02 6.32 0.62
C SER A 96 -2.75 5.66 -0.55
N LEU A 97 -2.85 4.33 -0.54
CA LEU A 97 -3.62 3.59 -1.55
C LEU A 97 -5.11 3.93 -1.50
N PHE A 98 -5.67 4.00 -0.30
CA PHE A 98 -7.06 4.36 -0.10
C PHE A 98 -7.32 5.80 -0.56
N GLN A 99 -6.44 6.73 -0.17
CA GLN A 99 -6.51 8.12 -0.58
C GLN A 99 -6.45 8.29 -2.11
N PHE A 100 -5.62 7.49 -2.79
CA PHE A 100 -5.59 7.40 -4.24
C PHE A 100 -6.96 6.98 -4.81
N GLY A 101 -7.55 5.89 -4.29
CA GLY A 101 -8.86 5.41 -4.74
C GLY A 101 -10.00 6.42 -4.55
N ILE A 102 -9.99 7.17 -3.45
CA ILE A 102 -10.98 8.24 -3.22
C ILE A 102 -10.77 9.41 -4.18
N GLU A 103 -9.52 9.82 -4.44
CA GLU A 103 -9.25 10.90 -5.39
C GLU A 103 -9.63 10.54 -6.83
N LEU A 104 -9.54 9.26 -7.20
CA LEU A 104 -10.04 8.71 -8.46
C LEU A 104 -11.57 8.79 -8.61
N LEU A 105 -12.29 8.49 -7.52
CA LEU A 105 -13.76 8.46 -7.51
C LEU A 105 -14.42 9.84 -7.43
N ARG A 106 -13.63 10.91 -7.34
CA ARG A 106 -14.08 12.25 -7.01
C ARG A 106 -15.30 12.68 -7.85
N PRO A 107 -16.48 12.89 -7.23
CA PRO A 107 -17.56 13.62 -7.86
C PRO A 107 -17.11 15.07 -8.05
N PHE A 108 -17.39 15.68 -9.20
CA PHE A 108 -16.98 17.05 -9.54
C PHE A 108 -17.56 18.13 -8.61
N SER A 109 -18.36 17.80 -7.59
CA SER A 109 -19.04 18.77 -6.72
C SER A 109 -18.20 19.12 -5.47
N SER A 110 -18.18 20.41 -5.13
CA SER A 110 -17.46 20.96 -3.97
C SER A 110 -17.98 20.46 -2.61
N GLN A 111 -19.15 19.80 -2.60
CA GLN A 111 -19.89 19.45 -1.39
C GLN A 111 -19.32 18.20 -0.67
N TYR A 112 -18.62 17.32 -1.39
CA TYR A 112 -18.09 16.06 -0.84
C TYR A 112 -16.58 16.10 -0.52
N ARG A 113 -16.00 17.28 -0.28
CA ARG A 113 -14.57 17.42 0.09
C ARG A 113 -14.21 16.65 1.37
N TRP A 114 -15.16 16.47 2.27
CA TRP A 114 -15.00 15.72 3.52
C TRP A 114 -14.63 14.25 3.30
N VAL A 115 -15.01 13.65 2.17
CA VAL A 115 -14.67 12.25 1.82
C VAL A 115 -13.15 12.06 1.72
N ARG A 116 -12.39 13.13 1.46
CA ARG A 116 -10.92 13.11 1.46
C ARG A 116 -10.31 12.79 2.83
N LEU A 117 -11.04 13.05 3.92
CA LEU A 117 -10.54 12.78 5.27
C LEU A 117 -10.82 11.33 5.70
N VAL A 118 -11.66 10.59 4.98
CA VAL A 118 -12.06 9.22 5.33
C VAL A 118 -10.84 8.30 5.50
N PRO A 119 -9.83 8.28 4.60
CA PRO A 119 -8.66 7.43 4.76
C PRO A 119 -7.84 7.81 5.98
N THR A 120 -7.70 9.12 6.26
CA THR A 120 -7.00 9.61 7.45
C THR A 120 -7.73 9.22 8.72
N PHE A 121 -9.06 9.34 8.76
CA PHE A 121 -9.86 8.92 9.92
C PHE A 121 -9.76 7.41 10.14
N ILE A 122 -9.85 6.61 9.08
CA ILE A 122 -9.72 5.15 9.17
C ILE A 122 -8.31 4.77 9.63
N LEU A 123 -7.26 5.43 9.13
CA LEU A 123 -5.90 5.26 9.62
C LEU A 123 -5.81 5.56 11.11
N ILE A 124 -6.36 6.68 11.57
CA ILE A 124 -6.30 7.09 12.98
C ILE A 124 -7.03 6.06 13.86
N ILE A 125 -8.23 5.65 13.47
CA ILE A 125 -9.01 4.63 14.17
C ILE A 125 -8.23 3.30 14.22
N TRP A 126 -7.66 2.90 13.10
CA TRP A 126 -6.80 1.72 13.04
C TRP A 126 -5.50 1.90 13.81
N LEU A 127 -4.96 3.11 13.98
CA LEU A 127 -3.77 3.31 14.80
C LEU A 127 -4.11 3.02 16.27
N PHE A 128 -5.24 3.53 16.75
CA PHE A 128 -5.64 3.39 18.15
C PHE A 128 -5.96 1.94 18.54
N GLY A 129 -6.59 1.15 17.67
CA GLY A 129 -6.98 -0.23 17.99
C GLY A 129 -5.79 -1.12 18.39
N PRO A 130 -4.89 -1.48 17.48
CA PRO A 130 -3.73 -2.33 17.74
C PRO A 130 -2.71 -1.71 18.69
N PHE A 131 -2.53 -0.38 18.71
CA PHE A 131 -1.55 0.26 19.59
C PHE A 131 -2.02 0.38 21.04
N ILE A 132 -3.31 0.62 21.30
CA ILE A 132 -3.83 0.70 22.68
C ILE A 132 -4.24 -0.70 23.17
N ILE A 133 -5.07 -1.39 22.38
CA ILE A 133 -5.67 -2.67 22.78
C ILE A 133 -4.66 -3.80 22.56
N GLY A 134 -4.03 -3.84 21.38
CA GLY A 134 -3.08 -4.90 21.03
C GLY A 134 -1.82 -4.89 21.89
N PHE A 135 -1.24 -3.72 22.16
CA PHE A 135 -0.03 -3.61 22.99
C PHE A 135 -0.28 -3.99 24.46
N SER A 136 -1.51 -3.81 24.97
CA SER A 136 -1.85 -4.17 26.35
C SER A 136 -2.27 -5.64 26.52
N LEU A 137 -2.78 -6.29 25.48
CA LEU A 137 -3.35 -7.65 25.56
C LEU A 137 -2.44 -8.75 25.02
N ILE A 138 -1.49 -8.42 24.14
CA ILE A 138 -0.63 -9.39 23.48
C ILE A 138 0.80 -9.24 24.03
N PRO A 139 1.29 -10.19 24.85
CA PRO A 139 2.62 -10.09 25.45
C PRO A 139 3.76 -10.31 24.44
N ASP A 140 3.51 -11.10 23.38
CA ASP A 140 4.51 -11.37 22.35
C ASP A 140 4.44 -10.34 21.21
N ILE A 141 5.56 -9.68 20.95
CA ILE A 141 5.68 -8.67 19.89
C ILE A 141 5.44 -9.26 18.48
N LYS A 142 5.75 -10.54 18.26
CA LYS A 142 5.55 -11.21 16.96
C LYS A 142 4.07 -11.46 16.69
N ASP A 143 3.33 -11.84 17.72
CA ASP A 143 1.89 -12.02 17.64
C ASP A 143 1.19 -10.67 17.46
N TRP A 144 1.70 -9.62 18.13
CA TRP A 144 1.22 -8.26 17.95
C TRP A 144 1.39 -7.77 16.51
N VAL A 145 2.58 -7.97 15.91
CA VAL A 145 2.86 -7.64 14.50
C VAL A 145 1.94 -8.39 13.53
N SER A 146 1.68 -9.67 13.81
CA SER A 146 0.79 -10.48 12.97
C SER A 146 -0.66 -10.02 13.08
N PHE A 147 -1.09 -9.63 14.28
CA PHE A 147 -2.41 -9.07 14.54
C PHE A 147 -2.60 -7.69 13.90
N THR A 148 -1.62 -6.80 14.01
CA THR A 148 -1.67 -5.46 13.40
C THR A 148 -1.73 -5.59 11.88
N ALA A 149 -0.86 -6.38 11.26
CA ALA A 149 -0.87 -6.61 9.82
C ALA A 149 -2.21 -7.23 9.35
N GLY A 150 -2.73 -8.22 10.09
CA GLY A 150 -3.99 -8.87 9.77
C GLY A 150 -5.21 -7.95 9.88
N THR A 151 -5.23 -7.02 10.84
CA THR A 151 -6.30 -6.03 10.97
C THR A 151 -6.16 -4.95 9.88
N ALA A 152 -4.95 -4.48 9.59
CA ALA A 152 -4.69 -3.52 8.52
C ALA A 152 -5.18 -4.02 7.16
N ALA A 153 -4.88 -5.29 6.85
CA ALA A 153 -5.32 -5.94 5.63
C ALA A 153 -6.85 -5.96 5.50
N ARG A 154 -7.56 -6.34 6.56
CA ARG A 154 -9.02 -6.49 6.50
C ARG A 154 -9.77 -5.16 6.55
N PHE A 155 -9.31 -4.22 7.38
CA PHE A 155 -10.03 -2.97 7.62
C PHE A 155 -9.61 -1.83 6.68
N ILE A 156 -8.38 -1.84 6.19
CA ILE A 156 -7.85 -0.76 5.31
C ILE A 156 -7.60 -1.29 3.91
N CYS A 157 -6.86 -2.39 3.76
CA CYS A 157 -6.44 -2.86 2.45
C CYS A 157 -7.62 -3.27 1.56
N LEU A 158 -8.54 -4.10 2.06
CA LEU A 158 -9.72 -4.53 1.31
C LEU A 158 -10.59 -3.36 0.80
N PRO A 159 -11.03 -2.40 1.63
CA PRO A 159 -11.79 -1.27 1.10
C PRO A 159 -10.94 -0.39 0.20
N ALA A 160 -9.65 -0.18 0.50
CA ALA A 160 -8.75 0.62 -0.33
C ALA A 160 -8.59 0.03 -1.74
N SER A 161 -8.39 -1.29 -1.86
CA SER A 161 -8.18 -1.99 -3.13
C SER A 161 -9.44 -1.97 -3.98
N VAL A 162 -10.61 -2.22 -3.39
CA VAL A 162 -11.91 -2.13 -4.06
C VAL A 162 -12.15 -0.72 -4.59
N ILE A 163 -11.96 0.29 -3.74
CA ILE A 163 -12.22 1.70 -4.10
C ILE A 163 -11.23 2.17 -5.17
N ALA A 164 -9.95 1.81 -5.08
CA ALA A 164 -8.95 2.11 -6.11
C ALA A 164 -9.27 1.44 -7.44
N THR A 165 -9.69 0.17 -7.42
CA THR A 165 -10.10 -0.59 -8.62
C THR A 165 -11.31 0.05 -9.30
N VAL A 166 -12.37 0.33 -8.54
CA VAL A 166 -13.59 0.97 -9.06
C VAL A 166 -13.27 2.38 -9.57
N GLY A 167 -12.44 3.13 -8.85
CA GLY A 167 -11.97 4.45 -9.25
C GLY A 167 -11.24 4.43 -10.61
N LEU A 168 -10.32 3.49 -10.81
CA LEU A 168 -9.59 3.33 -12.07
C LEU A 168 -10.51 2.97 -13.23
N ILE A 169 -11.44 2.02 -13.04
CA ILE A 169 -12.41 1.63 -14.07
C ILE A 169 -13.32 2.81 -14.42
N HIS A 170 -13.76 3.58 -13.43
CA HIS A 170 -14.60 4.76 -13.65
C HIS A 170 -13.85 5.81 -14.49
N GLN A 171 -12.60 6.09 -14.13
CA GLN A 171 -11.78 7.08 -14.82
C GLN A 171 -11.36 6.65 -16.23
N GLN A 172 -11.07 5.36 -16.43
CA GLN A 172 -10.82 4.76 -17.74
C GLN A 172 -11.98 5.02 -18.70
N ARG A 173 -13.22 4.75 -18.25
CA ARG A 173 -14.42 4.91 -19.07
C ARG A 173 -14.72 6.37 -19.39
N ARG A 174 -14.49 7.29 -18.45
CA ARG A 174 -14.86 8.71 -18.61
C ARG A 174 -13.81 9.58 -19.29
N GLN A 175 -12.52 9.31 -19.07
CA GLN A 175 -11.45 10.20 -19.58
C GLN A 175 -10.61 9.53 -20.66
N ILE A 176 -10.26 8.25 -20.51
CA ILE A 176 -9.31 7.58 -21.42
C ILE A 176 -9.98 7.04 -22.68
N LYS A 177 -11.15 6.40 -22.54
CA LYS A 177 -11.89 5.84 -23.69
C LYS A 177 -12.29 6.91 -24.73
N PRO A 178 -12.69 8.15 -24.36
CA PRO A 178 -12.93 9.22 -25.32
C PRO A 178 -11.67 9.72 -26.05
N MET A 179 -10.49 9.58 -25.44
CA MET A 179 -9.22 10.02 -26.03
C MET A 179 -8.66 9.05 -27.09
N LYS A 180 -9.28 7.88 -27.30
CA LYS A 180 -8.87 6.86 -28.29
C LYS A 180 -7.40 6.43 -28.18
N LEU A 181 -6.85 6.35 -26.97
CA LEU A 181 -5.46 5.89 -26.72
C LEU A 181 -5.46 4.44 -26.21
N PRO A 182 -5.31 3.42 -27.09
CA PRO A 182 -5.48 2.00 -26.73
C PRO A 182 -4.42 1.47 -25.74
N PHE A 183 -3.21 2.06 -25.74
CA PHE A 183 -2.13 1.66 -24.84
C PHE A 183 -2.44 2.00 -23.37
N ILE A 184 -2.96 3.21 -23.13
CA ILE A 184 -3.33 3.67 -21.78
C ILE A 184 -4.52 2.88 -21.24
N ASP A 185 -5.48 2.53 -22.10
CA ASP A 185 -6.64 1.69 -21.74
C ASP A 185 -6.21 0.32 -21.19
N THR A 186 -5.22 -0.30 -21.84
CA THR A 186 -4.71 -1.62 -21.49
C THR A 186 -3.91 -1.58 -20.18
N MET A 187 -3.03 -0.58 -20.02
CA MET A 187 -2.25 -0.40 -18.78
C MET A 187 -3.15 -0.18 -17.56
N VAL A 188 -4.22 0.61 -17.69
CA VAL A 188 -5.15 0.85 -16.58
C VAL A 188 -5.92 -0.41 -16.18
N ARG A 189 -6.23 -1.31 -17.13
CA ARG A 189 -6.83 -2.61 -16.80
C ARG A 189 -5.87 -3.54 -16.07
N PHE A 190 -4.61 -3.58 -16.49
CA PHE A 190 -3.59 -4.34 -15.76
C PHE A 190 -3.38 -3.80 -14.34
N ALA A 191 -3.37 -2.48 -14.17
CA ALA A 191 -3.29 -1.85 -12.85
C ALA A 191 -4.52 -2.18 -11.98
N ALA A 192 -5.73 -2.11 -12.55
CA ALA A 192 -6.97 -2.48 -11.85
C ALA A 192 -6.98 -3.98 -11.47
N GLY A 193 -6.51 -4.86 -12.36
CA GLY A 193 -6.37 -6.29 -12.08
C GLY A 193 -5.35 -6.57 -10.97
N GLY A 194 -4.21 -5.88 -10.99
CA GLY A 194 -3.20 -6.00 -9.93
C GLY A 194 -3.72 -5.54 -8.57
N LEU A 195 -4.47 -4.43 -8.53
CA LEU A 195 -5.10 -3.95 -7.29
C LEU A 195 -6.21 -4.86 -6.78
N ALA A 196 -6.98 -5.50 -7.67
CA ALA A 196 -8.00 -6.46 -7.26
C ALA A 196 -7.42 -7.77 -6.72
N ALA A 197 -6.16 -8.10 -7.08
CA ALA A 197 -5.46 -9.29 -6.63
C ALA A 197 -4.61 -9.07 -5.36
N TYR A 198 -4.50 -7.83 -4.89
CA TYR A 198 -3.73 -7.42 -3.71
C TYR A 198 -4.53 -7.66 -2.42
#